data_AF-A0A965XA08-F1
#
_entry.id   AF-A0A965XA08-F1
#
_cell.length_a   1.000
_cell.length_b   1.000
_cell.length_c   1.000
_cell.angle_alpha   90.00
_cell.angle_beta   90.00
_cell.angle_gamma   90.00
#
_symmetry.space_group_name_H-M   'P 1'
#
loop_
_entity.id
_entity.type
_entity.pdbx_description
1 polymer ?
#
loop_
_entity_poly.entity_id
_entity_poly.type
_entity_poly.pdbx_seq_one_letter_code
_entity_poly.pdbx_strand_id
1 'polypeptide(L)'
;LDVQKVIVSMPRFRVKNRFQLKEPLRQMGMLKAFQPNAEFDNISDLKPLYIGFVQHDTYVEVTEEGTEAAAVTTIGLKNTSVPEHPYFIVNKPFTFVIREKSSGIILFMGKVGNAEKF
;
A
#
# COMPACT_ATOMS: atom_id res chain seq x y z
N LEU A 1 -4.11 -15.26 15.90
CA LEU A 1 -4.55 -15.31 14.49
C LEU A 1 -4.82 -16.77 14.21
N ASP A 2 -6.09 -17.12 14.01
CA ASP A 2 -6.43 -18.49 13.65
C ASP A 2 -5.90 -18.77 12.24
N VAL A 3 -5.10 -19.83 12.13
CA VAL A 3 -4.47 -20.22 10.87
C VAL A 3 -5.46 -21.10 10.12
N GLN A 4 -5.91 -20.64 8.95
CA GLN A 4 -6.82 -21.37 8.10
C GLN A 4 -6.18 -21.59 6.72
N LYS A 5 -6.27 -22.80 6.21
CA LYS A 5 -5.89 -23.10 4.82
C LYS A 5 -6.97 -22.58 3.87
N VAL A 6 -6.57 -21.87 2.83
CA VAL A 6 -7.47 -21.17 1.88
C VAL A 6 -6.91 -21.34 0.46
N ILE A 7 -7.80 -21.52 -0.52
CA ILE A 7 -7.44 -21.45 -1.94
C ILE A 7 -7.52 -19.98 -2.38
N VAL A 8 -6.39 -19.37 -2.66
CA VAL A 8 -6.28 -17.93 -2.98
C VAL A 8 -6.15 -17.72 -4.48
N SER A 9 -6.92 -16.77 -5.01
CA SER A 9 -6.75 -16.22 -6.36
C SER A 9 -6.70 -14.70 -6.27
N MET A 10 -5.58 -14.11 -6.69
CA MET A 10 -5.31 -12.68 -6.60
C MET A 10 -4.67 -12.19 -7.90
N PRO A 11 -5.12 -11.05 -8.47
CA PRO A 11 -4.55 -10.55 -9.70
C PRO A 11 -3.15 -9.97 -9.42
N ARG A 12 -2.27 -10.04 -10.41
CA ARG A 12 -1.14 -9.12 -10.47
C ARG A 12 -1.68 -7.71 -10.61
N PHE A 13 -1.07 -6.75 -9.96
CA PHE A 13 -1.45 -5.34 -10.12
C PHE A 13 -0.28 -4.42 -9.87
N ARG A 14 -0.39 -3.23 -10.45
CA ARG A 14 0.56 -2.13 -10.28
C ARG A 14 -0.20 -0.86 -9.98
N VAL A 15 0.25 -0.10 -8.98
CA VAL A 15 -0.31 1.19 -8.60
C VAL A 15 0.81 2.21 -8.60
N LYS A 16 0.69 3.24 -9.42
CA LYS A 16 1.59 4.39 -9.43
C LYS A 16 0.77 5.66 -9.26
N ASN A 17 1.12 6.45 -8.25
CA ASN A 17 0.44 7.71 -7.98
C ASN A 17 1.44 8.83 -7.74
N ARG A 18 0.96 10.05 -7.98
CA ARG A 18 1.67 11.30 -7.77
C ARG A 18 0.73 12.24 -7.04
N PHE A 19 1.09 12.65 -5.82
CA PHE A 19 0.26 13.52 -5.00
C PHE A 19 0.94 14.86 -4.69
N GLN A 20 0.21 15.95 -4.91
CA GLN A 20 0.57 17.26 -4.39
C GLN A 20 -0.09 17.43 -3.02
N LEU A 21 0.71 17.33 -1.96
CA LEU A 21 0.21 17.22 -0.58
C LEU A 21 0.02 18.57 0.12
N LYS A 22 0.39 19.68 -0.50
CA LYS A 22 0.25 21.02 0.11
C LYS A 22 -1.18 21.28 0.61
N GLU A 23 -2.18 21.19 -0.26
CA GLU A 23 -3.57 21.48 0.12
C GLU A 23 -4.15 20.42 1.08
N PRO A 24 -3.94 19.09 0.88
CA PRO A 24 -4.32 18.10 1.88
C PRO A 24 -3.73 18.35 3.27
N LEU A 25 -2.43 18.65 3.37
CA LEU A 25 -1.77 18.93 4.65
C LEU A 25 -2.32 20.20 5.32
N ARG A 26 -2.63 21.23 4.53
CA ARG A 26 -3.32 22.43 5.02
C ARG A 26 -4.70 22.10 5.58
N GLN A 27 -5.49 21.29 4.87
CA GLN A 27 -6.81 20.85 5.34
C GLN A 27 -6.73 19.99 6.62
N MET A 28 -5.63 19.26 6.81
CA MET A 28 -5.35 18.51 8.04
C MET A 28 -4.79 19.38 9.19
N GLY A 29 -4.67 20.70 9.01
CA GLY A 29 -4.29 21.65 10.06
C GLY A 29 -2.87 22.19 9.97
N MET A 30 -2.04 21.72 9.03
CA MET A 30 -0.68 22.24 8.82
C MET A 30 -0.72 23.53 8.00
N LEU A 31 -1.28 24.62 8.52
CA LEU A 31 -1.44 25.87 7.77
C LEU A 31 -0.16 26.73 7.72
N LYS A 32 0.43 26.98 8.90
CA LYS A 32 1.55 27.91 9.09
C LYS A 32 2.79 27.55 8.26
N ALA A 33 3.07 26.25 8.10
CA ALA A 33 4.22 25.74 7.35
C ALA A 33 4.26 26.19 5.86
N PHE A 34 3.10 26.57 5.30
CA PHE A 34 2.97 26.99 3.89
C PHE A 34 2.79 28.51 3.73
N GLN A 35 3.02 29.30 4.78
CA GLN A 35 2.83 30.75 4.80
C GLN A 35 4.16 31.49 5.07
N PRO A 36 4.32 32.76 4.64
CA PRO A 36 5.55 33.51 4.87
C PRO A 36 5.96 33.71 6.35
N ASN A 37 5.02 33.53 7.28
CA ASN A 37 5.26 33.57 8.73
C ASN A 37 5.56 32.18 9.34
N ALA A 38 5.97 31.20 8.52
CA ALA A 38 6.49 29.93 9.01
C ALA A 38 7.76 30.14 9.84
N GLU A 39 7.90 29.35 10.91
CA GLU A 39 9.03 29.43 11.85
C GLU A 39 10.00 28.28 11.57
N PHE A 40 10.76 28.39 10.49
CA PHE A 40 11.80 27.42 10.10
C PHE A 40 13.22 27.88 10.49
N ASP A 41 13.35 28.65 11.58
CA ASP A 41 14.62 29.23 12.04
C ASP A 41 15.69 28.15 12.35
N ASN A 42 15.26 26.95 12.79
CA ASN A 42 16.16 25.81 13.03
C ASN A 42 16.65 25.11 11.74
N ILE A 43 16.16 25.53 10.57
CA ILE A 43 16.60 25.05 9.25
C ILE A 43 17.53 26.07 8.60
N SER A 44 17.18 27.37 8.66
CA SER A 44 17.97 28.45 8.09
C SER A 44 17.54 29.82 8.66
N ASP A 45 18.49 30.75 8.73
CA ASP A 45 18.24 32.16 9.08
C ASP A 45 17.61 32.98 7.93
N LEU A 46 17.47 32.40 6.72
CA LEU A 46 16.88 33.09 5.57
C LEU A 46 15.38 33.35 5.80
N LYS A 47 14.95 34.60 5.60
CA LYS A 47 13.52 34.99 5.74
C LYS A 47 13.00 35.74 4.52
N PRO A 48 11.77 35.43 4.04
CA PRO A 48 10.88 34.38 4.54
C PRO A 48 11.30 32.98 4.04
N LEU A 49 11.20 31.97 4.90
CA LEU A 49 11.37 30.55 4.53
C LEU A 49 10.08 29.81 4.86
N TYR A 50 9.51 29.12 3.87
CA TYR A 50 8.27 28.36 4.00
C TYR A 50 8.16 27.28 2.93
N ILE A 51 7.25 26.31 3.12
CA ILE A 51 7.09 25.20 2.18
C ILE A 51 6.35 25.69 0.92
N GLY A 52 7.03 25.60 -0.22
CA GLY A 52 6.44 25.92 -1.53
C GLY A 52 5.44 24.87 -2.00
N PHE A 53 5.86 23.60 -2.05
CA PHE A 53 5.08 22.43 -2.44
C PHE A 53 5.54 21.17 -1.70
N VAL A 54 4.73 20.12 -1.72
CA VAL A 54 5.08 18.79 -1.21
C VAL A 54 4.66 17.76 -2.25
N GLN A 55 5.64 17.08 -2.85
CA GLN A 55 5.44 16.06 -3.88
C GLN A 55 5.62 14.67 -3.24
N HIS A 56 4.62 13.80 -3.37
CA HIS A 56 4.68 12.42 -2.91
C HIS A 56 4.37 11.45 -4.06
N ASP A 57 5.42 10.82 -4.58
CA ASP A 57 5.35 9.83 -5.65
C ASP A 57 5.41 8.43 -5.03
N THR A 58 4.45 7.56 -5.38
CA THR A 58 4.34 6.21 -4.83
C THR A 58 4.27 5.17 -5.94
N TYR A 59 4.86 4.00 -5.69
CA TYR A 59 4.82 2.85 -6.59
C TYR A 59 4.63 1.57 -5.77
N VAL A 60 3.66 0.74 -6.16
CA VAL A 60 3.44 -0.60 -5.63
C VAL A 60 3.23 -1.55 -6.80
N GLU A 61 3.92 -2.68 -6.79
CA GLU A 61 3.74 -3.75 -7.75
C GLU A 61 3.65 -5.08 -7.01
N VAL A 62 2.64 -5.87 -7.36
CA VAL A 62 2.44 -7.20 -6.82
C VAL A 62 2.44 -8.19 -7.95
N THR A 63 3.42 -9.09 -7.90
CA THR A 63 3.57 -10.27 -8.75
C THR A 63 3.61 -11.51 -7.87
N GLU A 64 3.55 -12.69 -8.47
CA GLU A 64 3.72 -13.98 -7.79
C GLU A 64 5.13 -14.15 -7.25
N GLU A 65 6.10 -13.43 -7.81
CA GLU A 65 7.50 -13.55 -7.40
C GLU A 65 7.75 -12.84 -6.09
N GLY A 66 7.13 -11.67 -5.84
CA GLY A 66 7.03 -10.95 -4.55
C GLY A 66 8.29 -10.74 -3.69
N THR A 67 9.43 -11.32 -4.07
CA THR A 67 10.41 -12.01 -3.22
C THR A 67 9.85 -13.26 -2.51
N GLU A 68 10.35 -14.43 -2.93
CA GLU A 68 10.16 -15.81 -2.44
C GLU A 68 9.02 -16.65 -3.07
N ALA A 69 9.48 -17.53 -3.97
CA ALA A 69 8.76 -18.63 -4.59
C ALA A 69 7.90 -19.39 -3.57
N ALA A 70 6.59 -19.16 -3.61
CA ALA A 70 5.64 -20.04 -2.97
C ALA A 70 5.82 -21.44 -3.57
N ALA A 71 6.44 -22.32 -2.79
CA ALA A 71 6.61 -23.73 -3.07
C ALA A 71 5.25 -24.32 -3.49
N VAL A 72 5.06 -24.49 -4.79
CA VAL A 72 3.91 -25.15 -5.39
C VAL A 72 3.99 -26.62 -4.96
N THR A 73 3.34 -26.95 -3.84
CA THR A 73 3.22 -28.34 -3.41
C THR A 73 2.05 -28.96 -4.15
N THR A 74 2.28 -29.43 -5.38
CA THR A 74 1.27 -30.20 -6.13
C THR A 74 1.22 -31.60 -5.53
N ILE A 75 0.20 -31.88 -4.71
CA ILE A 75 -0.05 -33.22 -4.21
C ILE A 75 -1.11 -33.86 -5.11
N GLY A 76 -0.69 -34.76 -5.99
CA GLY A 76 -1.59 -35.64 -6.73
C GLY A 76 -2.02 -36.80 -5.83
N LEU A 77 -3.13 -36.64 -5.10
CA LEU A 77 -3.76 -37.74 -4.37
C LEU A 77 -5.26 -37.78 -4.68
N LYS A 78 -5.70 -38.85 -5.35
CA LYS A 78 -7.11 -39.25 -5.40
C LYS A 78 -7.49 -39.81 -4.04
N ASN A 79 -7.94 -38.96 -3.12
CA ASN A 79 -8.62 -39.39 -1.90
C ASN A 79 -10.07 -38.90 -1.95
N THR A 80 -11.02 -39.80 -1.70
CA THR A 80 -12.48 -39.62 -1.72
C THR A 80 -13.03 -38.76 -0.58
N SER A 81 -12.20 -37.94 0.06
CA SER A 81 -12.56 -36.99 1.11
C SER A 81 -11.53 -35.86 1.13
N VAL A 82 -11.63 -34.95 0.17
CA VAL A 82 -10.81 -33.73 0.14
C VAL A 82 -11.41 -32.74 1.15
N PRO A 83 -10.63 -32.23 2.13
CA PRO A 83 -11.09 -31.15 2.99
C PRO A 83 -11.46 -29.95 2.11
N GLU A 84 -12.69 -29.49 2.21
CA GLU A 84 -13.17 -28.34 1.45
C GLU A 84 -12.54 -27.08 2.05
N HIS A 85 -11.49 -26.59 1.37
CA HIS A 85 -10.86 -25.33 1.75
C HIS A 85 -11.66 -24.18 1.17
N PRO A 86 -11.94 -23.12 1.93
CA PRO A 86 -12.65 -21.97 1.41
C PRO A 86 -11.81 -21.23 0.37
N TYR A 87 -12.51 -20.58 -0.56
CA TYR A 87 -11.91 -19.78 -1.63
C TYR A 87 -11.82 -18.30 -1.23
N PHE A 88 -10.68 -17.69 -1.47
CA PHE A 88 -10.48 -16.24 -1.41
C PHE A 88 -10.10 -15.71 -2.79
N ILE A 89 -11.10 -15.19 -3.50
CA ILE A 89 -10.96 -14.76 -4.89
C ILE A 89 -11.09 -13.24 -4.95
N VAL A 90 -10.02 -12.56 -5.35
CA VAL A 90 -9.95 -11.10 -5.50
C VAL A 90 -10.33 -10.72 -6.92
N ASN A 91 -11.63 -10.78 -7.25
CA ASN A 91 -12.17 -10.51 -8.59
C ASN A 91 -13.06 -9.25 -8.68
N LYS A 92 -12.95 -8.36 -7.69
CA LYS A 92 -13.70 -7.09 -7.58
C LYS A 92 -12.82 -6.03 -6.89
N PRO A 93 -13.20 -4.74 -6.89
CA PRO A 93 -12.42 -3.70 -6.24
C PRO A 93 -12.05 -4.06 -4.80
N PHE A 94 -10.79 -3.84 -4.44
CA PHE A 94 -10.25 -4.20 -3.13
C PHE A 94 -9.36 -3.11 -2.56
N THR A 95 -9.15 -3.16 -1.25
CA THR A 95 -8.16 -2.35 -0.54
C THR A 95 -7.02 -3.24 -0.07
N PHE A 96 -5.83 -2.65 0.06
CA PHE A 96 -4.67 -3.35 0.59
C PHE A 96 -3.91 -2.45 1.57
N VAL A 97 -3.22 -3.10 2.50
CA VAL A 97 -2.34 -2.45 3.48
C VAL A 97 -1.06 -3.26 3.54
N ILE A 98 0.08 -2.60 3.33
CA ILE A 98 1.41 -3.16 3.58
C ILE A 98 1.84 -2.60 4.93
N ARG A 99 1.99 -3.49 5.92
CA ARG A 99 2.39 -3.13 7.27
C ARG A 99 3.67 -3.86 7.69
N GLU A 100 4.49 -3.18 8.46
CA GLU A 100 5.62 -3.81 9.15
C GLU A 100 5.07 -4.59 10.36
N LYS A 101 5.53 -5.83 10.56
CA LYS A 101 4.88 -6.77 11.50
C LYS A 101 5.23 -6.50 12.96
N SER A 102 6.43 -6.02 13.27
CA SER A 102 6.93 -5.86 14.65
C SER A 102 6.39 -4.60 15.33
N SER A 103 6.36 -3.47 14.61
CA SER A 103 5.84 -2.17 15.04
C SER A 103 4.36 -1.97 14.71
N GLY A 104 3.84 -2.70 13.72
CA GLY A 104 2.48 -2.51 13.22
C GLY A 104 2.29 -1.27 12.33
N ILE A 105 3.38 -0.55 12.00
CA ILE A 105 3.33 0.66 11.17
C ILE A 105 2.82 0.32 9.77
N ILE A 106 1.88 1.14 9.27
CA ILE A 106 1.40 1.08 7.90
C ILE A 106 2.41 1.79 7.01
N LEU A 107 3.03 1.04 6.10
CA LEU A 107 3.97 1.55 5.11
C LEU A 107 3.25 2.06 3.86
N PHE A 108 2.25 1.28 3.40
CA PHE A 108 1.40 1.64 2.26
C PHE A 108 -0.04 1.26 2.52
N MET A 109 -0.95 2.06 2.00
CA MET A 109 -2.36 1.72 1.89
C MET A 109 -2.90 2.18 0.56
N GLY A 110 -3.84 1.43 0.00
CA GLY A 110 -4.40 1.77 -1.30
C GLY A 110 -5.67 1.02 -1.62
N LYS A 111 -6.31 1.46 -2.69
CA LYS A 111 -7.48 0.83 -3.30
C LYS A 111 -7.17 0.53 -4.76
N VAL A 112 -7.51 -0.67 -5.21
CA VAL A 112 -7.46 -1.07 -6.61
C VAL A 112 -8.90 -1.21 -7.10
N GLY A 113 -9.29 -0.34 -8.03
CA GLY A 113 -10.63 -0.35 -8.64
C GLY A 113 -10.71 -1.25 -9.86
N ASN A 114 -9.71 -1.17 -10.74
CA ASN A 114 -9.53 -2.05 -11.87
C ASN A 114 -8.06 -2.50 -11.86
N ALA A 115 -7.82 -3.81 -11.84
CA ALA A 115 -6.48 -4.36 -11.96
C ALA A 115 -6.19 -4.49 -13.46
N GLU A 116 -5.39 -3.56 -14.00
CA GLU A 116 -4.92 -3.68 -15.38
C GLU A 116 -4.08 -4.96 -15.50
N LYS A 117 -4.45 -5.80 -16.46
CA LYS A 117 -3.64 -6.96 -16.84
C LYS A 117 -2.46 -6.45 -17.66
N PHE A 118 -1.28 -6.98 -17.34
CA PHE A 118 -0.08 -6.88 -18.16
C PHE A 118 -0.33 -7.45 -19.56
#